data_AF-A0A1F3BPU9-F1
#
_entry.id   AF-A0A1F3BPU9-F1
#
_cell.length_a   1.000
_cell.length_b   1.000
_cell.length_c   1.000
_cell.angle_alpha   90.00
_cell.angle_beta   90.00
_cell.angle_gamma   90.00
#
_symmetry.space_group_name_H-M   'P 1'
#
loop_
_entity.id
_entity.type
_entity.pdbx_description
1 polymer ?
#
loop_
_entity_poly.entity_id
_entity_poly.type
_entity_poly.pdbx_seq_one_letter_code
_entity_poly.pdbx_strand_id
1 'polypeptide(L)'
;MRRLFERRGSPLPFARQSHTVSCATCHRPEHAFSEPRPRSRGIGGQEGARKAPPIVNVAFFVFDDYFWDGRASSLTEQVKGPIANPVEMGNTHENAVRTLSGIAGYGRAFREVYGDALLDIDRVADAIAAYETTRLSGDSAFDRFDAGDDAALSPEAREGHEIFFGRGRCNACHLGPTFTDARFHNIGIGYAPLSGQMVEHGFADPGRYAVTLDPADIGAFKTPTLREVSKHAPYMHDGSSPDLDDAVMRYVAIEANPWLDPAMAEVDLSPADVAPLVAFLQALDGTGYEDVPPKSFPQ
;
A
#
# COMPACT_ATOMS: atom_id res chain seq x y z
N MET A 1 -6.57 -4.34 19.63
CA MET A 1 -5.98 -2.97 19.66
C MET A 1 -6.61 -2.00 20.66
N ARG A 2 -7.88 -2.09 21.06
CA ARG A 2 -8.49 -1.10 21.98
C ARG A 2 -8.15 -1.20 23.48
N ARG A 3 -7.55 -2.31 23.96
CA ARG A 3 -7.41 -2.59 25.42
C ARG A 3 -5.97 -2.56 25.96
N LEU A 4 -4.97 -2.21 25.16
CA LEU A 4 -3.57 -2.15 25.61
C LEU A 4 -3.18 -0.79 26.24
N PHE A 5 -4.11 0.18 26.33
CA PHE A 5 -3.77 1.59 26.59
C PHE A 5 -4.36 2.18 27.87
N GLU A 6 -4.98 1.37 28.73
CA GLU A 6 -5.52 1.81 30.01
C GLU A 6 -4.74 1.22 31.19
N ARG A 7 -3.52 1.70 31.42
CA ARG A 7 -2.92 1.63 32.77
C ARG A 7 -2.57 3.03 33.24
N ARG A 8 -3.37 3.54 34.18
CA ARG A 8 -3.12 4.76 34.95
C ARG A 8 -1.90 4.52 35.86
N GLY A 9 -0.86 5.32 35.68
CA GLY A 9 0.33 5.37 36.54
C GLY A 9 1.25 6.50 36.09
N SER A 10 1.72 7.30 37.04
CA SER A 10 2.32 8.64 36.89
C SER A 10 3.42 8.80 35.82
N PRO A 11 3.53 9.97 35.16
CA PRO A 11 4.48 10.19 34.06
C PRO A 11 5.90 10.50 34.55
N LEU A 12 6.88 9.78 34.02
CA LEU A 12 8.27 10.25 33.92
C LEU A 12 8.42 11.14 32.66
N PRO A 13 9.34 12.13 32.63
CA PRO A 13 9.30 13.24 31.68
C PRO A 13 9.64 12.90 30.22
N PHE A 14 9.99 11.65 29.90
CA PHE A 14 10.42 11.22 28.56
C PHE A 14 9.59 10.06 27.96
N ALA A 15 8.45 9.70 28.55
CA ALA A 15 7.65 8.54 28.14
C ALA A 15 6.16 8.87 27.92
N ARG A 16 5.85 9.71 26.94
CA ARG A 16 4.47 9.97 26.48
C ARG A 16 4.35 9.95 24.95
N GLN A 17 4.89 8.94 24.28
CA GLN A 17 4.38 8.61 22.96
C GLN A 17 3.07 7.85 23.20
N SER A 18 1.96 8.49 22.86
CA SER A 18 0.64 7.87 23.01
C SER A 18 0.63 6.58 22.20
N HIS A 19 0.38 5.45 22.86
CA HIS A 19 0.25 4.16 22.19
C HIS A 19 -1.05 4.06 21.38
N THR A 20 -1.42 5.08 20.62
CA THR A 20 -2.74 5.19 19.98
C THR A 20 -2.77 4.66 18.55
N VAL A 21 -1.59 4.37 17.99
CA VAL A 21 -1.40 3.96 16.59
C VAL A 21 -0.71 2.60 16.53
N SER A 22 -1.13 1.79 15.57
CA SER A 22 -0.58 0.47 15.26
C SER A 22 -0.70 0.23 13.75
N CYS A 23 -0.12 -0.84 13.21
CA CYS A 23 -0.20 -1.15 11.78
C CYS A 23 -1.66 -1.16 11.29
N ALA A 24 -2.57 -1.84 12.00
CA ALA A 24 -3.98 -1.91 11.60
C ALA A 24 -4.80 -0.64 11.88
N THR A 25 -4.19 0.43 12.40
CA THR A 25 -4.81 1.76 12.37
C THR A 25 -4.93 2.27 10.93
N CYS A 26 -3.90 2.03 10.11
CA CYS A 26 -3.83 2.49 8.71
C CYS A 26 -3.98 1.34 7.70
N HIS A 27 -3.65 0.10 8.10
CA HIS A 27 -3.75 -1.10 7.26
C HIS A 27 -4.90 -2.00 7.74
N ARG A 28 -6.13 -1.62 7.42
CA ARG A 28 -7.36 -2.25 7.93
C ARG A 28 -7.77 -3.44 7.05
N PRO A 29 -7.93 -4.65 7.61
CA PRO A 29 -8.27 -5.85 6.83
C PRO A 29 -9.52 -5.68 5.94
N GLU A 30 -10.56 -5.00 6.43
CA GLU A 30 -11.80 -4.74 5.69
C GLU A 30 -11.63 -3.81 4.47
N HIS A 31 -10.47 -3.17 4.34
CA HIS A 31 -10.06 -2.35 3.21
C HIS A 31 -8.81 -2.91 2.53
N ALA A 32 -8.70 -4.24 2.43
CA ALA A 32 -7.54 -4.93 1.84
C ALA A 32 -6.20 -4.48 2.45
N PHE A 33 -6.20 -4.29 3.77
CA PHE A 33 -5.08 -3.77 4.55
C PHE A 33 -4.60 -2.39 4.07
N SER A 34 -5.55 -1.53 3.75
CA SER A 34 -5.38 -0.09 3.53
C SER A 34 -6.43 0.67 4.37
N GLU A 35 -6.79 1.89 4.00
CA GLU A 35 -7.78 2.70 4.71
C GLU A 35 -8.64 3.57 3.77
N PRO A 36 -9.85 3.97 4.21
CA PRO A 36 -10.76 4.79 3.41
C PRO A 36 -10.45 6.29 3.54
N ARG A 37 -9.16 6.65 3.65
CA ARG A 37 -8.71 8.05 3.76
C ARG A 37 -7.65 8.33 2.71
N PRO A 38 -7.59 9.54 2.15
CA PRO A 38 -6.53 9.91 1.20
C PRO A 38 -5.14 9.94 1.86
N ARG A 39 -5.07 10.31 3.14
CA ARG A 39 -3.84 10.39 3.93
C ARG A 39 -4.06 9.81 5.31
N SER A 40 -3.10 9.00 5.76
CA SER A 40 -3.13 8.36 7.07
C SER A 40 -3.07 9.37 8.20
N ARG A 41 -3.74 9.08 9.32
CA ARG A 41 -3.62 9.83 10.57
C ARG A 41 -2.77 9.05 11.56
N GLY A 42 -1.58 9.55 11.85
CA GLY A 42 -0.68 8.94 12.84
C GLY A 42 -0.81 9.57 14.23
N ILE A 43 0.29 9.52 14.98
CA ILE A 43 0.34 9.89 16.38
C ILE A 43 -0.05 11.36 16.58
N GLY A 44 -0.88 11.63 17.58
CA GLY A 44 -1.40 12.98 17.83
C GLY A 44 -2.37 13.49 16.76
N GLY A 45 -2.82 12.65 15.83
CA GLY A 45 -3.74 13.04 14.74
C GLY A 45 -3.05 13.73 13.55
N GLN A 46 -1.71 13.71 13.51
CA GLN A 46 -0.91 14.23 12.40
C GLN A 46 -1.26 13.50 11.10
N GLU A 47 -1.26 14.23 9.99
CA GLU A 47 -1.56 13.67 8.67
C GLU A 47 -0.26 13.36 7.90
N GLY A 48 -0.19 12.16 7.33
CA GLY A 48 0.91 11.74 6.46
C GLY A 48 0.88 12.41 5.08
N ALA A 49 1.93 12.16 4.30
CA ALA A 49 2.08 12.72 2.96
C ALA A 49 1.44 11.87 1.84
N ARG A 50 1.11 10.60 2.11
CA ARG A 50 0.64 9.65 1.10
C ARG A 50 -0.47 8.75 1.63
N LYS A 51 -1.18 8.12 0.71
CA LYS A 51 -2.14 7.03 0.95
C LYS A 51 -1.40 5.80 1.47
N ALA A 52 -1.92 5.15 2.51
CA ALA A 52 -1.44 3.83 2.92
C ALA A 52 -1.69 2.82 1.78
N PRO A 53 -0.66 2.21 1.16
CA PRO A 53 -0.88 1.19 0.13
C PRO A 53 -1.45 -0.10 0.74
N PRO A 54 -2.18 -0.92 -0.03
CA PRO A 54 -2.54 -2.27 0.41
C PRO A 54 -1.28 -3.13 0.58
N ILE A 55 -1.34 -4.12 1.46
CA ILE A 55 -0.27 -5.13 1.66
C ILE A 55 -0.68 -6.53 1.18
N VAL A 56 -1.82 -6.67 0.52
CA VAL A 56 -2.25 -7.95 -0.04
C VAL A 56 -1.25 -8.41 -1.10
N ASN A 57 -0.88 -9.71 -1.05
CA ASN A 57 0.02 -10.37 -1.98
C ASN A 57 1.48 -9.85 -2.01
N VAL A 58 1.95 -9.14 -0.97
CA VAL A 58 3.35 -8.68 -0.89
C VAL A 58 4.38 -9.82 -0.95
N ALA A 59 3.99 -11.06 -0.64
CA ALA A 59 4.84 -12.24 -0.78
C ALA A 59 5.24 -12.55 -2.23
N PHE A 60 4.51 -12.04 -3.21
CA PHE A 60 4.74 -12.27 -4.64
C PHE A 60 5.44 -11.10 -5.34
N PHE A 61 5.82 -10.05 -4.60
CA PHE A 61 6.57 -8.95 -5.20
C PHE A 61 7.98 -9.43 -5.56
N VAL A 62 8.34 -9.27 -6.83
CA VAL A 62 9.60 -9.76 -7.39
C VAL A 62 10.76 -8.80 -7.10
N PHE A 63 10.46 -7.52 -6.86
CA PHE A 63 11.43 -6.47 -6.55
C PHE A 63 11.34 -6.07 -5.08
N ASP A 64 12.49 -5.84 -4.46
CA ASP A 64 12.60 -5.48 -3.04
C ASP A 64 12.39 -3.98 -2.76
N ASP A 65 11.75 -3.23 -3.66
CA ASP A 65 11.45 -1.80 -3.47
C ASP A 65 10.06 -1.61 -2.84
N TYR A 66 10.03 -1.19 -1.57
CA TYR A 66 8.80 -0.96 -0.80
C TYR A 66 8.52 0.52 -0.57
N PHE A 67 7.27 0.82 -0.17
CA PHE A 67 6.64 2.15 -0.27
C PHE A 67 6.37 2.61 -1.72
N TRP A 68 5.65 3.71 -1.86
CA TRP A 68 5.34 4.34 -3.14
C TRP A 68 6.58 4.84 -3.89
N ASP A 69 7.66 5.20 -3.19
CA ASP A 69 8.91 5.73 -3.77
C ASP A 69 10.04 4.69 -3.80
N GLY A 70 9.83 3.49 -3.28
CA GLY A 70 10.83 2.42 -3.26
C GLY A 70 11.96 2.64 -2.24
N ARG A 71 11.81 3.54 -1.26
CA ARG A 71 12.91 3.89 -0.35
C ARG A 71 13.37 2.78 0.61
N ALA A 72 12.61 1.69 0.73
CA ALA A 72 12.98 0.54 1.55
C ALA A 72 13.30 -0.65 0.66
N SER A 73 14.48 -1.25 0.85
CA SER A 73 15.01 -2.34 0.03
C SER A 73 14.70 -3.74 0.56
N SER A 74 13.73 -3.86 1.49
CA SER A 74 13.18 -5.14 1.98
C SER A 74 11.90 -4.87 2.78
N LEU A 75 11.06 -5.90 2.94
CA LEU A 75 9.84 -5.78 3.75
C LEU A 75 10.16 -5.49 5.22
N THR A 76 11.24 -6.06 5.75
CA THR A 76 11.66 -5.79 7.14
C THR A 76 12.16 -4.36 7.32
N GLU A 77 12.87 -3.79 6.34
CA GLU A 77 13.21 -2.35 6.35
C GLU A 77 11.95 -1.47 6.24
N GLN A 78 10.97 -1.88 5.42
CA GLN A 78 9.67 -1.20 5.33
C GLN A 78 8.99 -1.17 6.70
N VAL A 79 8.91 -2.30 7.40
CA VAL A 79 8.25 -2.40 8.73
C VAL A 79 8.90 -1.47 9.76
N LYS A 80 10.23 -1.33 9.74
CA LYS A 80 10.97 -0.46 10.66
C LYS A 80 10.63 1.02 10.47
N GLY A 81 10.32 1.44 9.24
CA GLY A 81 10.05 2.83 8.87
C GLY A 81 8.89 3.46 9.69
N PRO A 82 7.66 2.93 9.61
CA PRO A 82 6.50 3.48 10.32
C PRO A 82 6.65 3.55 11.82
N ILE A 83 7.37 2.58 12.41
CA ILE A 83 7.65 2.54 13.85
C ILE A 83 8.42 3.80 14.27
N ALA A 84 9.44 4.19 13.51
CA ALA A 84 10.30 5.33 13.82
C ALA A 84 9.79 6.68 13.28
N ASN A 85 8.88 6.68 12.31
CA ASN A 85 8.40 7.91 11.68
C ASN A 85 7.56 8.76 12.66
N PRO A 86 7.96 10.02 12.97
CA PRO A 86 7.30 10.88 13.95
C PRO A 86 5.88 11.32 13.56
N VAL A 87 5.51 11.20 12.28
CA VAL A 87 4.17 11.51 11.77
C VAL A 87 3.26 10.27 11.82
N GLU A 88 3.83 9.06 11.79
CA GLU A 88 3.10 7.79 11.76
C GLU A 88 2.95 7.20 13.18
N MET A 89 3.77 6.22 13.58
CA MET A 89 3.69 5.64 14.93
C MET A 89 4.47 6.45 15.96
N GLY A 90 5.46 7.23 15.51
CA GLY A 90 6.27 8.14 16.31
C GLY A 90 6.90 7.50 17.54
N ASN A 91 7.50 6.32 17.35
CA ASN A 91 8.23 5.59 18.37
C ASN A 91 9.75 5.62 18.10
N THR A 92 10.57 5.03 18.97
CA THR A 92 11.94 4.60 18.60
C THR A 92 12.00 3.09 18.58
N HIS A 93 12.93 2.53 17.81
CA HIS A 93 13.12 1.08 17.75
C HIS A 93 13.48 0.50 19.12
N GLU A 94 14.33 1.19 19.89
CA GLU A 94 14.73 0.78 21.23
C GLU A 94 13.54 0.79 22.19
N ASN A 95 12.68 1.81 22.10
CA ASN A 95 11.50 1.88 22.95
C ASN A 95 10.46 0.82 22.57
N ALA A 96 10.27 0.54 21.28
CA ALA A 96 9.42 -0.56 20.80
C ALA A 96 9.91 -1.91 21.34
N VAL A 97 11.21 -2.20 21.18
CA VAL A 97 11.86 -3.42 21.71
C VAL A 97 11.72 -3.51 23.23
N ARG A 98 12.06 -2.45 23.96
CA ARG A 98 11.90 -2.40 25.42
C ARG A 98 10.47 -2.68 25.87
N THR A 99 9.48 -2.13 25.15
CA THR A 99 8.06 -2.36 25.44
C THR A 99 7.68 -3.82 25.25
N LEU A 100 8.06 -4.42 24.12
CA LEU A 100 7.73 -5.82 23.81
C LEU A 100 8.46 -6.80 24.73
N SER A 101 9.74 -6.55 25.03
CA SER A 101 10.54 -7.35 25.97
C SER A 101 10.00 -7.32 27.40
N GLY A 102 9.22 -6.30 27.77
CA GLY A 102 8.53 -6.21 29.06
C GLY A 102 7.33 -7.16 29.21
N ILE A 103 6.91 -7.83 28.12
CA ILE A 103 5.75 -8.74 28.11
C ILE A 103 6.28 -10.18 28.06
N ALA A 104 6.05 -10.94 29.15
CA ALA A 104 6.64 -12.27 29.31
C ALA A 104 6.24 -13.24 28.18
N GLY A 105 5.03 -13.09 27.65
CA GLY A 105 4.52 -13.87 26.54
C GLY A 105 5.30 -13.70 25.24
N TYR A 106 5.81 -12.51 24.92
CA TYR A 106 6.64 -12.32 23.72
C TYR A 106 8.00 -13.00 23.87
N GLY A 107 8.62 -12.95 25.06
CA GLY A 107 9.87 -13.69 25.29
C GLY A 107 9.73 -15.21 25.13
N ARG A 108 8.56 -15.78 25.45
CA ARG A 108 8.26 -17.20 25.16
C ARG A 108 8.08 -17.46 23.67
N ALA A 109 7.28 -16.63 22.99
CA ALA A 109 7.02 -16.77 21.56
C ALA A 109 8.31 -16.63 20.73
N PHE A 110 9.18 -15.68 21.06
CA PHE A 110 10.46 -15.51 20.36
C PHE A 110 11.39 -16.70 20.58
N ARG A 111 11.39 -17.30 21.77
CA ARG A 111 12.17 -18.53 22.03
C ARG A 111 11.67 -19.71 21.22
N GLU A 112 10.36 -19.82 21.03
CA GLU A 112 9.77 -20.88 20.22
C GLU A 112 10.14 -20.75 18.74
N VAL A 113 10.15 -19.53 18.20
CA VAL A 113 10.43 -19.27 16.78
C VAL A 113 11.93 -19.21 16.46
N TYR A 114 12.71 -18.52 17.29
CA TYR A 114 14.13 -18.20 17.02
C TYR A 114 15.12 -18.99 17.89
N GLY A 115 14.65 -19.83 18.82
CA GLY A 115 15.48 -20.64 19.72
C GLY A 115 15.97 -19.93 20.98
N ASP A 116 15.76 -18.61 21.10
CA ASP A 116 16.13 -17.82 22.27
C ASP A 116 15.15 -16.66 22.51
N ALA A 117 15.22 -16.01 23.68
CA ALA A 117 14.31 -14.91 24.03
C ALA A 117 14.83 -13.51 23.64
N LEU A 118 15.89 -13.42 22.83
CA LEU A 118 16.38 -12.15 22.32
C LEU A 118 15.32 -11.53 21.42
N LEU A 119 14.92 -10.32 21.79
CA LEU A 119 14.00 -9.49 21.04
C LEU A 119 14.77 -8.21 20.68
N ASP A 120 15.03 -8.06 19.40
CA ASP A 120 15.62 -6.87 18.77
C ASP A 120 14.67 -6.36 17.68
N ILE A 121 14.99 -5.22 17.08
CA ILE A 121 14.11 -4.62 16.08
C ILE A 121 14.06 -5.45 14.79
N ASP A 122 15.13 -6.17 14.46
CA ASP A 122 15.21 -6.97 13.25
C ASP A 122 14.28 -8.18 13.34
N ARG A 123 14.26 -8.90 14.47
CA ARG A 123 13.33 -10.02 14.71
C ARG A 123 11.89 -9.59 14.89
N VAL A 124 11.66 -8.37 15.40
CA VAL A 124 10.31 -7.77 15.42
C VAL A 124 9.85 -7.49 14.00
N ALA A 125 10.71 -6.89 13.18
CA ALA A 125 10.40 -6.62 11.77
C ALA A 125 10.19 -7.91 10.97
N ASP A 126 11.03 -8.92 11.19
CA ASP A 126 10.91 -10.25 10.58
C ASP A 126 9.57 -10.92 10.91
N ALA A 127 9.17 -10.92 12.19
CA ALA A 127 7.89 -11.49 12.61
C ALA A 127 6.67 -10.78 11.99
N ILE A 128 6.74 -9.46 11.81
CA ILE A 128 5.68 -8.68 11.15
C ILE A 128 5.68 -8.96 9.64
N ALA A 129 6.85 -8.93 8.99
CA ALA A 129 6.97 -9.27 7.57
C ALA A 129 6.46 -10.69 7.28
N ALA A 130 6.75 -11.66 8.15
CA ALA A 130 6.21 -13.01 8.07
C ALA A 130 4.68 -13.02 8.17
N TYR A 131 4.07 -12.19 9.01
CA TYR A 131 2.61 -12.03 9.01
C TYR A 131 2.10 -11.41 7.70
N GLU A 132 2.74 -10.35 7.20
CA GLU A 132 2.31 -9.65 5.98
C GLU A 132 2.34 -10.58 4.74
N THR A 133 3.36 -11.44 4.63
CA THR A 133 3.45 -12.41 3.52
C THR A 133 2.36 -13.48 3.53
N THR A 134 1.62 -13.64 4.62
CA THR A 134 0.46 -14.56 4.67
C THR A 134 -0.85 -13.90 4.23
N ARG A 135 -0.85 -12.60 3.92
CA ARG A 135 -2.05 -11.86 3.47
C ARG A 135 -2.25 -12.07 1.98
N LEU A 136 -2.66 -13.28 1.62
CA LEU A 136 -2.81 -13.69 0.22
C LEU A 136 -4.25 -13.56 -0.25
N SER A 137 -4.44 -12.99 -1.43
CA SER A 137 -5.71 -13.00 -2.16
C SER A 137 -5.55 -13.73 -3.50
N GLY A 138 -6.55 -14.55 -3.82
CA GLY A 138 -6.73 -15.24 -5.09
C GLY A 138 -8.15 -15.79 -5.19
N ASP A 139 -8.43 -16.66 -6.16
CA ASP A 139 -9.79 -17.14 -6.46
C ASP A 139 -10.77 -15.98 -6.74
N SER A 140 -10.27 -14.94 -7.42
CA SER A 140 -11.12 -13.88 -7.95
C SER A 140 -11.96 -14.38 -9.12
N ALA A 141 -12.95 -13.59 -9.53
CA ALA A 141 -13.71 -13.88 -10.74
C ALA A 141 -12.80 -13.96 -11.98
N PHE A 142 -11.77 -13.11 -12.05
CA PHE A 142 -10.76 -13.20 -13.08
C PHE A 142 -9.91 -14.48 -12.98
N ASP A 143 -9.51 -14.91 -11.78
CA ASP A 143 -8.70 -16.14 -11.62
C ASP A 143 -9.44 -17.38 -12.13
N ARG A 144 -10.74 -17.48 -11.85
CA ARG A 144 -11.57 -18.58 -12.37
C ARG A 144 -11.74 -18.50 -13.89
N PHE A 145 -11.90 -17.30 -14.43
CA PHE A 145 -11.94 -17.09 -15.87
C PHE A 145 -10.64 -17.50 -16.56
N ASP A 146 -9.49 -17.09 -16.04
CA ASP A 146 -8.17 -17.48 -16.55
C ASP A 146 -7.93 -19.00 -16.45
N ALA A 147 -8.53 -19.64 -15.44
CA ALA A 147 -8.54 -21.10 -15.30
C ALA A 147 -9.55 -21.84 -16.23
N GLY A 148 -10.30 -21.11 -17.07
CA GLY A 148 -11.19 -21.66 -18.10
C GLY A 148 -12.69 -21.63 -17.77
N ASP A 149 -13.11 -21.01 -16.66
CA ASP A 149 -14.52 -20.74 -16.38
C ASP A 149 -14.96 -19.44 -17.06
N ASP A 150 -15.32 -19.54 -18.35
CA ASP A 150 -15.80 -18.41 -19.14
C ASP A 150 -16.96 -17.64 -18.47
N ALA A 151 -17.78 -18.32 -17.66
CA ALA A 151 -18.93 -17.70 -16.99
C ALA A 151 -18.56 -16.91 -15.74
N ALA A 152 -17.30 -16.96 -15.28
CA ALA A 152 -16.86 -16.26 -14.08
C ALA A 152 -16.81 -14.73 -14.26
N LEU A 153 -16.58 -14.23 -15.48
CA LEU A 153 -16.68 -12.81 -15.80
C LEU A 153 -18.05 -12.45 -16.39
N SER A 154 -18.61 -11.32 -15.95
CA SER A 154 -19.76 -10.71 -16.62
C SER A 154 -19.36 -10.24 -18.04
N PRO A 155 -20.32 -10.06 -18.96
CA PRO A 155 -20.03 -9.51 -20.29
C PRO A 155 -19.29 -8.17 -20.25
N GLU A 156 -19.67 -7.28 -19.32
CA GLU A 156 -19.04 -5.97 -19.14
C GLU A 156 -17.60 -6.09 -18.60
N ALA A 157 -17.35 -6.98 -17.64
CA ALA A 157 -15.99 -7.24 -17.15
C ALA A 157 -15.11 -7.90 -18.22
N ARG A 158 -15.69 -8.70 -19.12
CA ARG A 158 -14.97 -9.28 -20.26
C ARG A 158 -14.57 -8.22 -21.28
N GLU A 159 -15.46 -7.27 -21.57
CA GLU A 159 -15.13 -6.09 -22.40
C GLU A 159 -14.00 -5.28 -21.73
N GLY A 160 -14.08 -5.05 -20.42
CA GLY A 160 -13.02 -4.40 -19.66
C GLY A 160 -11.68 -5.13 -19.73
N HIS A 161 -11.68 -6.45 -19.63
CA HIS A 161 -10.50 -7.29 -19.81
C HIS A 161 -9.87 -7.12 -21.20
N GLU A 162 -10.68 -7.11 -22.27
CA GLU A 162 -10.19 -6.90 -23.64
C GLU A 162 -9.58 -5.51 -23.82
N ILE A 163 -10.17 -4.47 -23.21
CA ILE A 163 -9.61 -3.12 -23.21
C ILE A 163 -8.30 -3.08 -22.43
N PHE A 164 -8.27 -3.66 -21.23
CA PHE A 164 -7.13 -3.65 -20.32
C PHE A 164 -5.86 -4.25 -20.94
N PHE A 165 -5.99 -5.42 -21.57
CA PHE A 165 -4.89 -6.14 -22.22
C PHE A 165 -4.68 -5.76 -23.69
N GLY A 166 -5.59 -4.99 -24.27
CA GLY A 166 -5.54 -4.49 -25.63
C GLY A 166 -5.18 -3.00 -25.68
N ARG A 167 -6.08 -2.19 -26.22
CA ARG A 167 -5.83 -0.77 -26.53
C ARG A 167 -5.67 0.15 -25.30
N GLY A 168 -6.17 -0.28 -24.13
CA GLY A 168 -5.96 0.45 -22.88
C GLY A 168 -4.53 0.34 -22.35
N ARG A 169 -3.79 -0.69 -22.79
CA ARG A 169 -2.37 -0.93 -22.45
C ARG A 169 -2.05 -0.93 -20.97
N CYS A 170 -3.04 -1.18 -20.11
CA CYS A 170 -2.88 -1.19 -18.65
C CYS A 170 -1.86 -2.25 -18.22
N ASN A 171 -1.80 -3.36 -18.96
CA ASN A 171 -0.84 -4.45 -18.79
C ASN A 171 0.62 -4.08 -19.09
N ALA A 172 0.93 -2.88 -19.59
CA ALA A 172 2.32 -2.42 -19.72
C ALA A 172 3.01 -2.29 -18.35
N CYS A 173 2.25 -1.89 -17.32
CA CYS A 173 2.72 -1.80 -15.93
C CYS A 173 1.99 -2.80 -15.01
N HIS A 174 0.70 -3.07 -15.25
CA HIS A 174 -0.12 -3.95 -14.41
C HIS A 174 -0.20 -5.37 -14.98
N LEU A 175 0.87 -6.14 -14.86
CA LEU A 175 0.97 -7.51 -15.38
C LEU A 175 1.23 -8.56 -14.31
N GLY A 176 1.13 -9.83 -14.74
CA GLY A 176 1.41 -10.98 -13.91
C GLY A 176 0.30 -11.24 -12.87
N PRO A 177 0.53 -12.21 -11.97
CA PRO A 177 -0.52 -12.69 -11.05
C PRO A 177 -0.97 -11.63 -10.04
N THR A 178 -0.15 -10.61 -9.76
CA THR A 178 -0.47 -9.50 -8.85
C THR A 178 -0.78 -8.19 -9.56
N PHE A 179 -0.85 -8.17 -10.90
CA PHE A 179 -1.15 -6.96 -11.67
C PHE A 179 -0.25 -5.77 -11.31
N THR A 180 1.05 -6.02 -11.24
CA THR A 180 2.06 -4.99 -10.99
C THR A 180 3.41 -5.49 -11.48
N ASP A 181 4.15 -4.61 -12.15
CA ASP A 181 5.56 -4.80 -12.46
C ASP A 181 6.48 -4.36 -11.31
N ALA A 182 5.91 -3.75 -10.27
CA ALA A 182 6.59 -3.12 -9.13
C ALA A 182 7.73 -2.16 -9.55
N ARG A 183 7.66 -1.58 -10.75
CA ARG A 183 8.52 -0.47 -11.20
C ARG A 183 7.84 0.87 -10.96
N PHE A 184 8.48 1.93 -11.44
CA PHE A 184 8.16 3.30 -11.10
C PHE A 184 7.83 4.08 -12.34
N HIS A 185 6.65 4.70 -12.34
CA HIS A 185 6.12 5.40 -13.50
C HIS A 185 5.52 6.72 -13.06
N ASN A 186 5.76 7.75 -13.87
CA ASN A 186 5.04 9.01 -13.77
C ASN A 186 3.86 8.97 -14.73
N ILE A 187 2.65 8.94 -14.17
CA ILE A 187 1.39 8.92 -14.92
C ILE A 187 0.67 10.28 -14.89
N GLY A 188 1.37 11.35 -14.50
CA GLY A 188 0.84 12.73 -14.47
C GLY A 188 0.16 13.15 -13.16
N ILE A 189 0.01 12.26 -12.17
CA ILE A 189 -0.66 12.59 -10.91
C ILE A 189 0.17 13.55 -10.07
N GLY A 190 -0.43 14.69 -9.69
CA GLY A 190 0.16 15.66 -8.78
C GLY A 190 1.09 16.69 -9.44
N TYR A 191 1.12 16.72 -10.78
CA TYR A 191 1.80 17.77 -11.54
C TYR A 191 1.07 19.10 -11.43
N ALA A 192 1.80 20.20 -11.51
CA ALA A 192 1.29 21.58 -11.44
C ALA A 192 0.28 21.82 -10.27
N PRO A 193 0.62 21.45 -9.03
CA PRO A 193 -0.30 21.53 -7.90
C PRO A 193 -0.81 22.97 -7.74
N LEU A 194 -2.12 23.10 -7.49
CA LEU A 194 -2.82 24.37 -7.31
C LEU A 194 -2.42 25.04 -6.00
N SER A 195 -1.21 25.58 -5.94
CA SER A 195 -0.83 26.56 -4.93
C SER A 195 0.22 27.45 -5.57
N GLY A 196 0.15 28.77 -5.34
CA GLY A 196 1.14 29.74 -5.86
C GLY A 196 2.57 29.56 -5.31
N GLN A 197 2.93 28.35 -4.88
CA GLN A 197 4.27 27.93 -4.51
C GLN A 197 5.01 27.47 -5.76
N MET A 198 6.23 27.96 -5.94
CA MET A 198 7.15 27.34 -6.88
C MET A 198 7.51 25.96 -6.33
N VAL A 199 6.94 24.92 -6.92
CA VAL A 199 7.34 23.53 -6.66
C VAL A 199 8.45 23.16 -7.63
N GLU A 200 9.55 22.66 -7.09
CA GLU A 200 10.67 22.18 -7.88
C GLU A 200 10.18 21.06 -8.81
N HIS A 201 10.50 21.16 -10.10
CA HIS A 201 10.04 20.22 -11.14
C HIS A 201 8.51 20.08 -11.28
N GLY A 202 7.69 20.97 -10.70
CA GLY A 202 6.24 20.92 -10.88
C GLY A 202 5.50 19.92 -10.00
N PHE A 203 6.18 19.24 -9.05
CA PHE A 203 5.57 18.27 -8.14
C PHE A 203 5.78 18.67 -6.67
N ALA A 204 4.73 18.63 -5.86
CA ALA A 204 4.86 18.81 -4.40
C ALA A 204 5.51 17.60 -3.73
N ASP A 205 5.30 16.41 -4.29
CA ASP A 205 5.95 15.15 -3.91
C ASP A 205 6.66 14.60 -5.15
N PRO A 206 8.01 14.63 -5.20
CA PRO A 206 8.73 14.22 -6.40
C PRO A 206 8.84 12.69 -6.55
N GLY A 207 8.26 11.90 -5.63
CA GLY A 207 8.23 10.44 -5.72
C GLY A 207 9.60 9.80 -5.58
N ARG A 208 9.92 8.86 -6.47
CA ARG A 208 11.19 8.11 -6.46
C ARG A 208 12.42 9.00 -6.61
N TYR A 209 12.32 10.16 -7.27
CA TYR A 209 13.41 11.12 -7.33
C TYR A 209 13.94 11.53 -5.95
N ALA A 210 13.11 11.59 -4.90
CA ALA A 210 13.56 11.87 -3.54
C ALA A 210 14.54 10.81 -2.98
N VAL A 211 14.56 9.62 -3.59
CA VAL A 211 15.41 8.49 -3.22
C VAL A 211 16.63 8.40 -4.13
N THR A 212 16.43 8.52 -5.44
CA THR A 212 17.48 8.23 -6.44
C THR A 212 18.25 9.46 -6.89
N LEU A 213 17.63 10.64 -6.81
CA LEU A 213 18.11 11.89 -7.41
C LEU A 213 18.34 11.82 -8.93
N ASP A 214 17.77 10.81 -9.61
CA ASP A 214 17.81 10.70 -11.07
C ASP A 214 16.64 11.49 -11.68
N PRO A 215 16.88 12.51 -12.52
CA PRO A 215 15.81 13.27 -13.16
C PRO A 215 14.78 12.42 -13.91
N ALA A 216 15.11 11.20 -14.36
CA ALA A 216 14.16 10.28 -14.97
C ALA A 216 13.07 9.77 -14.01
N ASP A 217 13.32 9.82 -12.70
CA ASP A 217 12.41 9.34 -11.64
C ASP A 217 11.49 10.44 -11.08
N ILE A 218 11.51 11.65 -11.66
CA ILE A 218 10.70 12.78 -11.18
C ILE A 218 9.21 12.48 -11.35
N GLY A 219 8.47 12.54 -10.24
CA GLY A 219 7.04 12.25 -10.19
C GLY A 219 6.70 10.76 -10.38
N ALA A 220 7.72 9.88 -10.40
CA ALA A 220 7.52 8.45 -10.59
C ALA A 220 7.17 7.77 -9.26
N PHE A 221 6.16 6.91 -9.29
CA PHE A 221 5.74 6.11 -8.14
C PHE A 221 5.57 4.64 -8.52
N LYS A 222 5.74 3.78 -7.53
CA LYS A 222 5.65 2.33 -7.71
C LYS A 222 4.27 1.93 -8.20
N THR A 223 4.20 1.09 -9.22
CA THR A 223 2.97 0.46 -9.68
C THR A 223 2.34 -0.35 -8.53
N PRO A 224 1.16 0.01 -8.01
CA PRO A 224 0.51 -0.78 -6.97
C PRO A 224 -0.09 -2.06 -7.58
N THR A 225 -0.28 -3.09 -6.74
CA THR A 225 -1.10 -4.25 -7.11
C THR A 225 -2.53 -3.80 -7.40
N LEU A 226 -3.19 -4.43 -8.37
CA LEU A 226 -4.64 -4.25 -8.62
C LEU A 226 -5.49 -5.35 -7.96
N ARG A 227 -4.88 -6.28 -7.23
CA ARG A 227 -5.63 -7.24 -6.40
C ARG A 227 -6.32 -6.50 -5.26
N GLU A 228 -7.60 -6.80 -5.07
CA GLU A 228 -8.48 -6.12 -4.11
C GLU A 228 -8.65 -4.62 -4.33
N VAL A 229 -8.41 -4.13 -5.56
CA VAL A 229 -8.39 -2.69 -5.82
C VAL A 229 -9.70 -2.01 -5.45
N SER A 230 -10.85 -2.69 -5.61
CA SER A 230 -12.15 -2.07 -5.30
C SER A 230 -12.38 -1.81 -3.80
N LYS A 231 -11.55 -2.38 -2.92
CA LYS A 231 -11.76 -2.38 -1.46
C LYS A 231 -11.17 -1.17 -0.72
N HIS A 232 -10.36 -0.37 -1.38
CA HIS A 232 -9.47 0.56 -0.68
C HIS A 232 -9.38 1.98 -1.26
N ALA A 233 -10.47 2.44 -1.89
CA ALA A 233 -10.65 3.86 -2.23
C ALA A 233 -10.32 4.78 -1.04
N PRO A 234 -9.80 6.00 -1.26
CA PRO A 234 -9.46 6.60 -2.56
C PRO A 234 -8.18 6.02 -3.19
N TYR A 235 -7.86 6.42 -4.41
CA TYR A 235 -6.76 5.88 -5.22
C TYR A 235 -5.68 6.92 -5.52
N MET A 236 -4.60 6.44 -6.15
CA MET A 236 -3.31 7.11 -6.35
C MET A 236 -2.48 7.24 -5.06
N HIS A 237 -1.22 7.64 -5.20
CA HIS A 237 -0.28 7.77 -4.09
C HIS A 237 -0.69 8.85 -3.07
N ASP A 238 -1.48 9.83 -3.49
CA ASP A 238 -1.93 10.98 -2.71
C ASP A 238 -3.42 10.91 -2.30
N GLY A 239 -4.13 9.88 -2.75
CA GLY A 239 -5.57 9.73 -2.52
C GLY A 239 -6.44 10.71 -3.30
N SER A 240 -5.95 11.27 -4.41
CA SER A 240 -6.66 12.28 -5.20
C SER A 240 -7.85 11.77 -5.99
N SER A 241 -7.97 10.46 -6.20
CA SER A 241 -9.11 9.86 -6.92
C SER A 241 -10.10 9.21 -5.96
N PRO A 242 -11.34 9.70 -5.82
CA PRO A 242 -12.28 9.22 -4.80
C PRO A 242 -12.80 7.80 -5.03
N ASP A 243 -12.89 7.36 -6.29
CA ASP A 243 -13.45 6.06 -6.69
C ASP A 243 -12.73 5.52 -7.95
N LEU A 244 -13.10 4.30 -8.37
CA LEU A 244 -12.45 3.64 -9.52
C LEU A 244 -12.78 4.35 -10.83
N ASP A 245 -13.99 4.90 -10.95
CA ASP A 245 -14.42 5.68 -12.10
C ASP A 245 -13.50 6.90 -12.31
N ASP A 246 -13.23 7.69 -11.25
CA ASP A 246 -12.26 8.79 -11.33
C ASP A 246 -10.84 8.26 -11.63
N ALA A 247 -10.41 7.20 -10.94
CA ALA A 247 -9.07 6.65 -11.12
C ALA A 247 -8.81 6.19 -12.57
N VAL A 248 -9.79 5.54 -13.21
CA VAL A 248 -9.72 5.13 -14.63
C VAL A 248 -9.87 6.34 -15.56
N MET A 249 -10.75 7.30 -15.24
CA MET A 249 -10.94 8.51 -16.03
C MET A 249 -9.65 9.34 -16.18
N ARG A 250 -8.73 9.28 -15.20
CA ARG A 250 -7.42 9.94 -15.31
C ARG A 250 -6.54 9.41 -16.45
N TYR A 251 -6.79 8.18 -16.91
CA TYR A 251 -6.13 7.61 -18.08
C TYR A 251 -6.80 8.03 -19.41
N VAL A 252 -8.01 8.60 -19.37
CA VAL A 252 -8.67 9.24 -20.53
C VAL A 252 -8.15 10.68 -20.71
N ALA A 253 -7.87 11.37 -19.61
CA ALA A 253 -7.41 12.75 -19.59
C ALA A 253 -6.07 12.88 -18.85
N ILE A 254 -5.02 12.29 -19.43
CA ILE A 254 -3.68 12.26 -18.83
C ILE A 254 -3.08 13.66 -18.79
N GLU A 255 -2.56 14.04 -17.63
CA GLU A 255 -1.85 15.30 -17.45
C GLU A 255 -0.41 15.20 -17.93
N ALA A 256 -0.14 15.77 -19.12
CA ALA A 256 1.17 15.73 -19.73
C ALA A 256 2.21 16.56 -18.95
N ASN A 257 3.41 15.99 -18.79
CA ASN A 257 4.55 16.66 -18.16
C ASN A 257 5.88 16.12 -18.75
N PRO A 258 7.03 16.79 -18.53
CA PRO A 258 8.31 16.41 -19.14
C PRO A 258 8.85 15.02 -18.76
N TRP A 259 8.35 14.42 -17.68
CA TRP A 259 8.81 13.14 -17.14
C TRP A 259 7.76 12.04 -17.24
N LEU A 260 6.66 12.29 -17.96
CA LEU A 260 5.59 11.32 -18.16
C LEU A 260 6.16 10.03 -18.76
N ASP A 261 5.75 8.88 -18.24
CA ASP A 261 6.17 7.59 -18.75
C ASP A 261 5.76 7.45 -20.24
N PRO A 262 6.67 7.06 -21.15
CA PRO A 262 6.37 6.93 -22.57
C PRO A 262 5.18 6.01 -22.88
N ALA A 263 4.93 4.98 -22.07
CA ALA A 263 3.80 4.08 -22.24
C ALA A 263 2.44 4.82 -22.15
N MET A 264 2.39 5.95 -21.45
CA MET A 264 1.18 6.77 -21.34
C MET A 264 0.74 7.38 -22.67
N ALA A 265 1.67 7.59 -23.61
CA ALA A 265 1.33 8.08 -24.94
C ALA A 265 0.61 7.05 -25.82
N GLU A 266 0.64 5.77 -25.42
CA GLU A 266 0.07 4.66 -26.17
C GLU A 266 -1.30 4.21 -25.62
N VAL A 267 -1.77 4.84 -24.55
CA VAL A 267 -3.08 4.59 -23.96
C VAL A 267 -4.16 5.21 -24.84
N ASP A 268 -5.04 4.37 -25.39
CA ASP A 268 -6.17 4.78 -26.23
C ASP A 268 -7.49 4.45 -25.52
N LEU A 269 -7.95 5.40 -24.71
CA LEU A 269 -9.18 5.30 -23.91
C LEU A 269 -10.11 6.49 -24.16
N SER A 270 -11.41 6.21 -24.04
CA SER A 270 -12.50 7.16 -24.10
C SER A 270 -13.36 7.05 -22.83
N PRO A 271 -14.23 8.03 -22.54
CA PRO A 271 -15.14 7.94 -21.39
C PRO A 271 -16.05 6.69 -21.39
N ALA A 272 -16.35 6.11 -22.56
CA ALA A 272 -17.18 4.90 -22.67
C ALA A 272 -16.48 3.65 -22.11
N ASP A 273 -15.15 3.68 -21.98
CA ASP A 273 -14.34 2.52 -21.59
C ASP A 273 -14.21 2.37 -20.08
N VAL A 274 -14.59 3.42 -19.34
CA VAL A 274 -14.46 3.49 -17.89
C VAL A 274 -15.28 2.38 -17.22
N ALA A 275 -16.57 2.26 -17.55
CA ALA A 275 -17.44 1.28 -16.90
C ALA A 275 -16.99 -0.18 -17.12
N PRO A 276 -16.67 -0.63 -18.36
CA PRO A 276 -16.09 -1.95 -18.58
C PRO A 276 -14.80 -2.18 -17.80
N LEU A 277 -13.86 -1.21 -17.82
CA LEU A 277 -12.59 -1.33 -17.07
C LEU A 277 -12.84 -1.42 -15.56
N VAL A 278 -13.74 -0.62 -15.00
CA VAL A 278 -14.11 -0.68 -13.58
C VAL A 278 -14.71 -2.05 -13.25
N ALA A 279 -15.58 -2.60 -14.09
CA ALA A 279 -16.12 -3.95 -13.91
C ALA A 279 -15.03 -5.04 -13.92
N PHE A 280 -14.03 -4.90 -14.79
CA PHE A 280 -12.87 -5.79 -14.81
C PHE A 280 -12.02 -5.66 -13.54
N LEU A 281 -11.73 -4.43 -13.09
CA LEU A 281 -10.97 -4.18 -11.87
C LEU A 281 -11.66 -4.77 -10.62
N GLN A 282 -13.00 -4.68 -10.54
CA GLN A 282 -13.78 -5.32 -9.48
C GLN A 282 -13.70 -6.85 -9.54
N ALA A 283 -13.53 -7.43 -10.73
CA ALA A 283 -13.37 -8.87 -10.89
C ALA A 283 -11.99 -9.40 -10.43
N LEU A 284 -11.06 -8.50 -10.06
CA LEU A 284 -9.76 -8.85 -9.48
C LEU A 284 -9.82 -9.08 -7.97
N ASP A 285 -10.94 -8.74 -7.33
CA ASP A 285 -11.20 -9.03 -5.92
C ASP A 285 -11.40 -10.54 -5.74
N GLY A 286 -10.53 -11.14 -4.95
CA GLY A 286 -10.52 -12.55 -4.58
C GLY A 286 -11.09 -12.79 -3.19
N THR A 287 -10.64 -13.90 -2.62
CA THR A 287 -11.02 -14.36 -1.28
C THR A 287 -9.79 -14.72 -0.46
N GLY A 288 -9.97 -14.97 0.83
CA GLY A 288 -8.93 -15.55 1.69
C GLY A 288 -7.92 -14.57 2.29
N TYR A 289 -7.92 -13.29 1.88
CA TYR A 289 -7.04 -12.27 2.46
C TYR A 289 -7.53 -11.73 3.82
N GLU A 290 -8.81 -11.95 4.15
CA GLU A 290 -9.43 -11.45 5.38
C GLU A 290 -8.68 -11.90 6.63
N ASP A 291 -8.44 -10.98 7.56
CA ASP A 291 -7.75 -11.30 8.81
C ASP A 291 -8.73 -11.69 9.93
N VAL A 292 -8.31 -12.67 10.73
CA VAL A 292 -8.99 -13.02 11.98
C VAL A 292 -8.18 -12.47 13.14
N PRO A 293 -8.67 -11.46 13.87
CA PRO A 293 -7.93 -10.89 14.99
C PRO A 293 -7.56 -11.95 16.03
N PRO A 294 -6.37 -11.86 16.65
CA PRO A 294 -5.98 -12.81 17.68
C PRO A 294 -6.95 -12.75 18.87
N LYS A 295 -7.38 -13.92 19.36
CA LYS A 295 -8.30 -14.05 20.51
C LYS A 295 -7.73 -13.45 21.79
N SER A 296 -6.41 -13.47 21.92
CA SER A 296 -5.67 -12.91 23.04
C SER A 296 -4.29 -12.47 22.59
N PHE A 297 -3.75 -11.44 23.24
CA PHE A 297 -2.34 -11.07 23.09
C PHE A 297 -1.49 -11.77 24.14
N PRO A 298 -0.19 -12.03 23.84
CA PRO A 298 0.74 -12.54 24.82
C PRO A 298 0.72 -11.70 26.10
N GLN A 299 0.69 -12.37 27.26
CA GLN A 299 0.74 -11.78 28.61
C GLN A 299 2.11 -12.02 29.22
#